data_AF-A0A9D6TFB1-F1
#
_entry.id   AF-A0A9D6TFB1-F1
#
_cell.length_a   1.000
_cell.length_b   1.000
_cell.length_c   1.000
_cell.angle_alpha   90.00
_cell.angle_beta   90.00
_cell.angle_gamma   90.00
#
_symmetry.space_group_name_H-M   'P 1'
#
loop_
_entity.id
_entity.type
_entity.pdbx_description
1 polymer ?
#
loop_
_entity_poly.entity_id
_entity_poly.type
_entity_poly.pdbx_seq_one_letter_code
_entity_poly.pdbx_strand_id
1 'polypeptide(L)'
;MHGNDAIGPTAIAPRDLESLEHALAIARERRTALESEARYVSWLAEACLGAGDLTRARALAEESVALGRRIGMPTDLVYAQRALALLLIQEGVAAGPAIHAALDDAERLIAETGATSLAPLVLFDRAELARLVGDSGAREGAPREAKKLFTEIGAPARVQQIEMLLAG
;
A
#
# COMPACT_ATOMS: atom_id res chain seq x y z
N MET A 1 -27.03 8.19 19.90
CA MET A 1 -26.70 6.76 19.73
C MET A 1 -26.79 6.46 18.25
N HIS A 2 -25.65 6.50 17.56
CA HIS A 2 -25.28 5.77 16.34
C HIS A 2 -23.81 6.15 16.14
N GLY A 3 -22.96 5.41 16.86
CA GLY A 3 -21.53 5.42 16.63
C GLY A 3 -21.24 4.65 15.35
N ASN A 4 -20.41 5.23 14.51
CA ASN A 4 -19.66 4.51 13.50
C ASN A 4 -18.24 5.10 13.49
N ASP A 5 -17.56 4.91 14.62
CA ASP A 5 -16.13 5.12 14.75
C ASP A 5 -15.40 3.98 14.04
N ALA A 6 -15.38 4.04 12.70
CA ALA A 6 -14.49 3.23 11.88
C ALA A 6 -13.26 4.05 11.53
N ILE A 7 -12.47 4.43 12.56
CA ILE A 7 -11.10 4.91 12.36
C ILE A 7 -10.19 3.68 12.39
N GLY A 8 -10.11 2.99 11.25
CA GLY A 8 -9.00 2.06 10.97
C GLY A 8 -7.79 2.85 10.47
N PRO A 9 -6.54 2.57 10.91
CA PRO A 9 -5.37 3.44 10.69
C PRO A 9 -4.77 3.39 9.28
N THR A 10 -5.53 3.10 8.22
CA THR A 10 -4.98 2.95 6.85
C THR A 10 -5.78 3.72 5.80
N ALA A 11 -6.28 4.91 6.14
CA ALA A 11 -7.08 5.72 5.21
C ALA A 11 -6.19 6.45 4.19
N ILE A 12 -5.73 5.71 3.17
CA ILE A 12 -5.59 6.29 1.83
C ILE A 12 -6.94 6.95 1.51
N ALA A 13 -6.95 8.17 0.93
CA ALA A 13 -8.20 8.86 0.57
C ALA A 13 -9.22 7.85 0.02
N PRO A 14 -10.47 7.81 0.52
CA PRO A 14 -11.40 6.72 0.21
C PRO A 14 -11.55 6.66 -1.30
N ARG A 15 -10.87 5.68 -1.91
CA ARG A 15 -11.06 5.39 -3.32
C ARG A 15 -12.38 4.66 -3.38
N ASP A 16 -13.30 5.23 -4.11
CA ASP A 16 -14.58 4.60 -4.34
C ASP A 16 -14.36 3.27 -5.08
N LEU A 17 -14.79 2.18 -4.42
CA LEU A 17 -14.71 0.81 -4.93
C LEU A 17 -15.40 0.71 -6.30
N GLU A 18 -16.56 1.35 -6.44
CA GLU A 18 -17.35 1.33 -7.67
C GLU A 18 -16.58 1.99 -8.82
N SER A 19 -15.99 3.16 -8.58
CA SER A 19 -15.14 3.85 -9.55
C SER A 19 -13.93 3.00 -9.99
N LEU A 20 -13.27 2.28 -9.07
CA LEU A 20 -12.14 1.42 -9.39
C LEU A 20 -12.55 0.17 -10.17
N GLU A 21 -13.66 -0.47 -9.79
CA GLU A 21 -14.24 -1.59 -10.52
C GLU A 21 -14.62 -1.18 -11.95
N HIS A 22 -15.25 -0.02 -12.10
CA HIS A 22 -15.63 0.52 -13.39
C HIS A 22 -14.40 0.81 -14.28
N ALA A 23 -13.36 1.45 -13.72
CA ALA A 23 -12.12 1.70 -14.44
C ALA A 23 -11.44 0.41 -14.92
N LEU A 24 -11.38 -0.61 -14.06
CA LEU A 24 -10.81 -1.91 -14.39
C LEU A 24 -11.65 -2.64 -15.46
N ALA A 25 -12.98 -2.57 -15.38
CA ALA A 25 -13.88 -3.15 -16.37
C ALA A 25 -13.65 -2.52 -17.76
N ILE A 26 -13.62 -1.18 -17.83
CA ILE A 26 -13.31 -0.47 -19.08
C ILE A 26 -11.95 -0.91 -19.63
N ALA A 27 -10.91 -0.92 -18.80
CA ALA A 27 -9.56 -1.30 -19.22
C ALA A 27 -9.53 -2.70 -19.84
N ARG A 28 -10.19 -3.68 -19.20
CA ARG A 28 -10.26 -5.07 -19.66
C ARG A 28 -11.10 -5.25 -20.92
N GLU A 29 -12.31 -4.69 -20.93
CA GLU A 29 -13.26 -4.83 -22.05
C GLU A 29 -12.78 -4.12 -23.31
N ARG A 30 -12.23 -2.91 -23.15
CA ARG A 30 -11.74 -2.10 -24.27
C ARG A 30 -10.28 -2.39 -24.62
N ARG A 31 -9.58 -3.17 -23.79
CA ARG A 31 -8.16 -3.50 -23.92
C ARG A 31 -7.28 -2.25 -23.96
N THR A 32 -7.64 -1.24 -23.17
CA THR A 32 -6.93 0.04 -23.04
C THR A 32 -6.34 0.16 -21.65
N ALA A 33 -5.22 0.88 -21.49
CA ALA A 33 -4.57 1.07 -20.19
C ALA A 33 -4.22 -0.24 -19.47
N LEU A 34 -4.01 -1.34 -20.22
CA LEU A 34 -3.66 -2.65 -19.66
C LEU A 34 -2.27 -2.62 -19.01
N GLU A 35 -1.40 -1.70 -19.43
CA GLU A 35 -0.13 -1.44 -18.76
C GLU A 35 -0.31 -1.00 -17.30
N SER A 36 -1.46 -0.37 -16.97
CA SER A 36 -1.82 0.07 -15.62
C SER A 36 -2.73 -0.90 -14.86
N GLU A 37 -3.04 -2.06 -15.44
CA GLU A 37 -4.01 -3.00 -14.87
C GLU A 37 -3.59 -3.45 -13.46
N ALA A 38 -2.31 -3.79 -13.27
CA ALA A 38 -1.76 -4.18 -11.98
C ALA A 38 -2.00 -3.12 -10.90
N ARG A 39 -1.88 -1.84 -11.28
CA ARG A 39 -2.12 -0.72 -10.36
C ARG A 39 -3.59 -0.58 -10.00
N TYR A 40 -4.51 -0.69 -10.96
CA TYR A 40 -5.95 -0.65 -10.65
C TYR A 40 -6.36 -1.79 -9.71
N VAL A 41 -5.85 -3.00 -9.95
CA VAL A 41 -6.11 -4.16 -9.08
C VAL A 41 -5.51 -3.96 -7.68
N SER A 42 -4.30 -3.39 -7.56
CA SER A 42 -3.71 -3.07 -6.25
C SER A 42 -4.53 -2.04 -5.45
N TRP A 43 -5.08 -1.02 -6.12
CA TRP A 43 -5.93 -0.03 -5.45
C TRP A 43 -7.28 -0.61 -5.03
N LEU A 44 -7.82 -1.54 -5.81
CA LEU A 44 -9.03 -2.27 -5.43
C LEU A 44 -8.76 -3.18 -4.22
N ALA A 45 -7.60 -3.83 -4.16
CA ALA A 45 -7.19 -4.60 -2.98
C ALA A 45 -7.12 -3.73 -1.72
N GLU A 46 -6.46 -2.57 -1.81
CA GLU A 46 -6.39 -1.59 -0.71
C GLU A 46 -7.78 -1.10 -0.27
N ALA A 47 -8.68 -0.85 -1.23
CA ALA A 47 -10.04 -0.41 -0.94
C ALA A 47 -10.89 -1.52 -0.28
N CYS A 48 -10.78 -2.77 -0.75
CA CYS A 48 -11.42 -3.92 -0.12
C CYS A 48 -10.90 -4.15 1.31
N LEU A 49 -9.60 -3.97 1.53
CA LEU A 49 -8.99 -4.01 2.86
C LEU A 49 -9.59 -2.94 3.78
N GLY A 50 -9.71 -1.69 3.30
CA GLY A 50 -10.34 -0.60 4.05
C GLY A 50 -11.83 -0.84 4.36
N ALA A 51 -12.52 -1.59 3.50
CA ALA A 51 -13.91 -2.02 3.72
C ALA A 51 -14.05 -3.27 4.61
N GLY A 52 -12.94 -3.89 5.02
CA GLY A 52 -12.92 -5.11 5.84
C GLY A 52 -13.13 -6.42 5.06
N ASP A 53 -13.21 -6.39 3.73
CA ASP A 53 -13.31 -7.58 2.89
C ASP A 53 -11.92 -8.18 2.65
N LEU A 54 -11.39 -8.86 3.68
CA LEU A 54 -10.05 -9.44 3.66
C LEU A 54 -9.89 -10.54 2.62
N THR A 55 -10.97 -11.28 2.32
CA THR A 55 -10.93 -12.38 1.33
C THR A 55 -10.71 -11.81 -0.06
N ARG A 56 -11.51 -10.80 -0.43
CA ARG A 56 -11.38 -10.15 -1.73
C ARG A 56 -10.09 -9.34 -1.83
N ALA A 57 -9.69 -8.65 -0.76
CA ALA A 57 -8.43 -7.93 -0.70
C ALA A 57 -7.23 -8.85 -0.97
N ARG A 58 -7.23 -10.08 -0.40
CA ARG A 58 -6.20 -11.09 -0.68
C ARG A 58 -6.12 -11.47 -2.14
N ALA A 59 -7.23 -11.92 -2.70
CA ALA A 59 -7.25 -12.37 -4.09
C ALA A 59 -6.75 -11.26 -5.03
N LEU A 60 -7.18 -10.01 -4.80
CA LEU A 60 -6.76 -8.87 -5.61
C LEU A 60 -5.29 -8.50 -5.38
N ALA A 61 -4.78 -8.53 -4.16
CA ALA A 61 -3.37 -8.25 -3.89
C ALA A 61 -2.45 -9.26 -4.61
N GLU A 62 -2.74 -10.54 -4.49
CA GLU A 62 -2.01 -11.62 -5.17
C GLU A 62 -2.11 -11.51 -6.70
N GLU A 63 -3.31 -11.22 -7.22
CA GLU A 63 -3.53 -10.96 -8.64
C GLU A 63 -2.69 -9.77 -9.12
N SER A 64 -2.67 -8.66 -8.38
CA SER A 64 -1.92 -7.46 -8.75
C SER A 64 -0.42 -7.72 -8.87
N VAL A 65 0.16 -8.56 -7.99
CA VAL A 65 1.57 -8.95 -8.06
C VAL A 65 1.84 -9.82 -9.29
N ALA A 66 0.96 -10.79 -9.56
CA ALA A 66 1.07 -11.62 -10.76
C ALA A 66 0.95 -10.80 -12.04
N LEU A 67 0.01 -9.84 -12.08
CA LEU A 67 -0.17 -8.89 -13.17
C LEU A 67 1.06 -8.02 -13.37
N GLY A 68 1.57 -7.38 -12.30
CA GLY A 68 2.73 -6.49 -12.38
C GLY A 68 3.97 -7.20 -12.92
N ARG A 69 4.21 -8.44 -12.47
CA ARG A 69 5.30 -9.29 -12.98
C ARG A 69 5.11 -9.65 -14.45
N ARG A 70 3.89 -9.96 -14.88
CA ARG A 70 3.59 -10.35 -16.27
C ARG A 70 3.67 -9.17 -17.24
N ILE A 71 3.11 -8.03 -16.86
CA ILE A 71 3.07 -6.81 -17.67
C ILE A 71 4.49 -6.20 -17.75
N GLY A 72 5.30 -6.37 -16.70
CA GLY A 72 6.67 -5.89 -16.67
C GLY A 72 6.76 -4.37 -16.44
N MET A 73 5.78 -3.78 -15.75
CA MET A 73 5.79 -2.37 -15.33
C MET A 73 6.27 -2.28 -13.88
N PRO A 74 7.56 -1.94 -13.62
CA PRO A 74 8.13 -2.04 -12.27
C PRO A 74 7.48 -1.06 -11.29
N THR A 75 7.13 0.13 -11.76
CA THR A 75 6.42 1.15 -10.96
C THR A 75 5.05 0.67 -10.48
N ASP A 76 4.33 -0.09 -11.30
CA ASP A 76 3.02 -0.64 -10.90
C ASP A 76 3.17 -1.86 -9.99
N LEU A 77 4.25 -2.63 -10.16
CA LEU A 77 4.61 -3.70 -9.25
C LEU A 77 4.96 -3.17 -7.84
N VAL A 78 5.47 -1.95 -7.69
CA VAL A 78 5.63 -1.31 -6.37
C VAL A 78 4.28 -1.20 -5.64
N TYR A 79 3.22 -0.73 -6.32
CA TYR A 79 1.90 -0.64 -5.70
C TYR A 79 1.33 -2.01 -5.32
N ALA A 80 1.51 -3.01 -6.19
CA ALA A 80 1.09 -4.38 -5.93
C ALA A 80 1.79 -4.98 -4.70
N GLN A 81 3.11 -4.81 -4.58
CA GLN A 81 3.88 -5.29 -3.43
C GLN A 81 3.44 -4.61 -2.13
N ARG A 82 3.13 -3.31 -2.18
CA ARG A 82 2.58 -2.59 -1.03
C ARG A 82 1.20 -3.09 -0.61
N ALA A 83 0.28 -3.32 -1.56
CA ALA A 83 -1.03 -3.88 -1.26
C ALA A 83 -0.93 -5.26 -0.58
N LEU A 84 -0.01 -6.11 -1.05
CA LEU A 84 0.30 -7.39 -0.41
C LEU A 84 0.84 -7.21 1.02
N ALA A 85 1.80 -6.30 1.22
CA ALA A 85 2.36 -6.02 2.54
C ALA A 85 1.29 -5.54 3.54
N LEU A 86 0.41 -4.63 3.13
CA LEU A 86 -0.69 -4.11 3.97
C LEU A 86 -1.66 -5.20 4.40
N LEU A 87 -1.96 -6.15 3.52
CA LEU A 87 -2.78 -7.30 3.84
C LEU A 87 -2.07 -8.26 4.81
N LEU A 88 -0.81 -8.58 4.54
CA LEU A 88 0.00 -9.45 5.40
C LEU A 88 0.14 -8.88 6.82
N ILE A 89 0.19 -7.54 6.98
CA ILE A 89 0.15 -6.86 8.27
C ILE A 89 -1.12 -7.23 9.08
N GLN A 90 -2.26 -7.46 8.42
CA GLN A 90 -3.49 -7.89 9.10
C GLN A 90 -3.42 -9.33 9.63
N GLU A 91 -2.55 -10.16 9.06
CA GLU A 91 -2.30 -11.54 9.54
C GLU A 91 -1.45 -11.57 10.81
N GLY A 92 -0.84 -10.44 11.17
CA GLY A 92 -0.08 -10.28 12.40
C GLY A 92 1.39 -10.69 12.28
N VAL A 93 2.06 -10.77 13.45
CA VAL A 93 3.51 -10.93 13.57
C VAL A 93 4.08 -12.15 12.83
N ALA A 94 3.28 -13.23 12.68
CA ALA A 94 3.71 -14.44 12.00
C ALA A 94 4.01 -14.22 10.50
N ALA A 95 3.38 -13.22 9.88
CA ALA A 95 3.62 -12.85 8.49
C ALA A 95 4.86 -11.95 8.30
N GLY A 96 5.56 -11.57 9.38
CA GLY A 96 6.72 -10.66 9.38
C GLY A 96 7.72 -10.89 8.22
N PRO A 97 8.24 -12.11 8.02
CA PRO A 97 9.17 -12.40 6.93
C PRO A 97 8.60 -12.12 5.53
N ALA A 98 7.31 -12.41 5.31
CA ALA A 98 6.64 -12.17 4.04
C ALA A 98 6.40 -10.66 3.82
N ILE A 99 6.06 -9.92 4.89
CA ILE A 99 5.91 -8.45 4.83
C ILE A 99 7.26 -7.83 4.48
N HIS A 100 8.35 -8.25 5.13
CA HIS A 100 9.70 -7.79 4.80
C HIS A 100 10.03 -8.04 3.33
N ALA A 101 9.84 -9.26 2.84
CA ALA A 101 10.16 -9.60 1.45
C ALA A 101 9.38 -8.74 0.44
N ALA A 102 8.09 -8.48 0.67
CA ALA A 102 7.29 -7.62 -0.20
C ALA A 102 7.80 -6.16 -0.21
N LEU A 103 8.15 -5.61 0.96
CA LEU A 103 8.67 -4.24 1.08
C LEU A 103 10.10 -4.11 0.51
N ASP A 104 10.96 -5.12 0.71
CA ASP A 104 12.29 -5.18 0.10
C ASP A 104 12.20 -5.18 -1.44
N ASP A 105 11.26 -5.95 -2.00
CA ASP A 105 11.00 -5.96 -3.44
C ASP A 105 10.54 -4.59 -3.94
N ALA A 106 9.65 -3.92 -3.21
CA ALA A 106 9.19 -2.57 -3.56
C ALA A 106 10.34 -1.55 -3.55
N GLU A 107 11.20 -1.59 -2.53
CA GLU A 107 12.40 -0.73 -2.44
C GLU A 107 13.38 -0.97 -3.59
N ARG A 108 13.63 -2.24 -3.93
CA ARG A 108 14.47 -2.60 -5.08
C ARG A 108 13.91 -2.03 -6.38
N LEU A 109 12.62 -2.18 -6.64
CA LEU A 109 11.96 -1.66 -7.84
C LEU A 109 12.02 -0.12 -7.91
N ILE A 110 11.88 0.57 -6.77
CA ILE A 110 12.05 2.03 -6.69
C ILE A 110 13.48 2.42 -7.05
N ALA A 111 14.48 1.72 -6.51
CA ALA A 111 15.88 1.97 -6.80
C ALA A 111 16.21 1.74 -8.29
N GLU A 112 15.68 0.68 -8.90
CA GLU A 112 15.86 0.35 -10.32
C GLU A 112 15.23 1.39 -11.26
N THR A 113 14.07 1.95 -10.89
CA THR A 113 13.32 2.89 -11.73
C THR A 113 13.63 4.35 -11.47
N GLY A 114 14.21 4.68 -10.31
CA GLY A 114 14.33 6.06 -9.84
C GLY A 114 13.00 6.69 -9.44
N ALA A 115 11.95 5.90 -9.18
CA ALA A 115 10.62 6.37 -8.78
C ALA A 115 10.59 6.84 -7.31
N THR A 116 11.44 7.82 -6.98
CA THR A 116 11.68 8.29 -5.60
C THR A 116 10.44 8.84 -4.91
N SER A 117 9.44 9.31 -5.66
CA SER A 117 8.15 9.74 -5.13
C SER A 117 7.33 8.62 -4.47
N LEU A 118 7.69 7.34 -4.71
CA LEU A 118 7.05 6.18 -4.10
C LEU A 118 7.75 5.70 -2.82
N ALA A 119 9.01 6.10 -2.60
CA ALA A 119 9.76 5.72 -1.41
C ALA A 119 9.05 6.06 -0.08
N PRO A 120 8.39 7.22 0.07
CA PRO A 120 7.73 7.57 1.34
C PRO A 120 6.59 6.63 1.68
N LEU A 121 5.94 6.07 0.66
CA LEU A 121 4.85 5.13 0.83
C LEU A 121 5.33 3.79 1.39
N VAL A 122 6.48 3.28 0.91
CA VAL A 122 7.08 2.03 1.40
C VAL A 122 7.64 2.21 2.82
N LEU A 123 8.26 3.36 3.09
CA LEU A 123 8.74 3.70 4.45
C LEU A 123 7.60 3.80 5.47
N PHE A 124 6.42 4.26 5.06
CA PHE A 124 5.23 4.24 5.90
C PHE A 124 4.82 2.80 6.27
N ASP A 125 4.76 1.91 5.28
CA ASP A 125 4.38 0.51 5.50
C ASP A 125 5.43 -0.22 6.38
N ARG A 126 6.72 0.15 6.28
CA ARG A 126 7.78 -0.32 7.20
C ARG A 126 7.56 0.13 8.64
N ALA A 127 7.11 1.36 8.85
CA ALA A 127 6.82 1.86 10.19
C ALA A 127 5.65 1.09 10.83
N GLU A 128 4.62 0.76 10.06
CA GLU A 128 3.53 -0.12 10.52
C GLU A 128 4.02 -1.53 10.86
N LEU A 129 4.91 -2.11 10.04
CA LEU A 129 5.52 -3.39 10.34
C LEU A 129 6.34 -3.34 11.66
N ALA A 130 7.18 -2.32 11.84
CA ALA A 130 7.98 -2.14 13.05
C ALA A 130 7.11 -2.03 14.30
N ARG A 131 5.96 -1.34 14.20
CA ARG A 131 4.95 -1.29 15.26
C ARG A 131 4.35 -2.67 15.54
N LEU A 132 4.03 -3.44 14.49
CA LEU A 132 3.44 -4.78 14.60
C LEU A 132 4.38 -5.79 15.27
N VAL A 133 5.67 -5.79 14.91
CA VAL A 133 6.66 -6.77 15.42
C VAL A 133 7.37 -6.31 16.69
N GLY A 134 7.12 -5.08 17.15
CA GLY A 134 7.75 -4.53 18.35
C GLY A 134 9.23 -4.14 18.16
N ASP A 135 9.68 -3.90 16.93
CA ASP A 135 11.04 -3.45 16.64
C ASP A 135 11.16 -1.94 16.94
N SER A 136 11.58 -1.62 18.16
CA SER A 136 11.75 -0.25 18.64
C SER A 136 12.78 0.57 17.86
N GLY A 137 13.79 -0.06 17.25
CA GLY A 137 14.82 0.66 16.48
C GLY A 137 14.30 1.10 15.11
N ALA A 138 13.60 0.22 14.41
CA ALA A 138 12.95 0.54 13.14
C ALA A 138 11.76 1.50 13.32
N ARG A 139 11.10 1.46 14.49
CA ARG A 139 9.92 2.27 14.83
C ARG A 139 10.19 3.79 14.88
N GLU A 140 11.42 4.22 15.14
CA GLU A 140 11.74 5.65 15.26
C GLU A 140 12.31 6.27 13.97
N GLY A 141 13.05 5.48 13.17
CA GLY A 141 13.76 5.98 11.98
C GLY A 141 12.88 6.11 10.74
N ALA A 142 12.14 5.04 10.40
CA ALA A 142 11.34 4.98 9.18
C ALA A 142 10.21 6.03 9.10
N PRO A 143 9.40 6.25 10.16
CA PRO A 143 8.35 7.27 10.10
C PRO A 143 8.92 8.70 9.99
N ARG A 144 10.08 8.99 10.62
CA ARG A 144 10.71 10.31 10.51
C ARG A 144 11.15 10.62 9.08
N GLU A 145 11.78 9.65 8.41
CA GLU A 145 12.21 9.83 7.01
C GLU A 145 11.01 9.91 6.05
N ALA A 146 9.98 9.07 6.25
CA ALA A 146 8.75 9.17 5.48
C ALA A 146 8.10 10.55 5.61
N LYS A 147 8.03 11.10 6.84
CA LYS A 147 7.46 12.43 7.11
C LYS A 147 8.21 13.52 6.35
N LYS A 148 9.55 13.47 6.39
CA LYS A 148 10.41 14.43 5.68
C LYS A 148 10.12 14.42 4.18
N LEU A 149 10.13 13.24 3.55
CA LEU A 149 9.90 13.13 2.12
C LEU A 149 8.46 13.50 1.70
N PHE A 150 7.44 13.15 2.48
CA PHE A 150 6.06 13.61 2.20
C PHE A 150 5.91 15.13 2.34
N THR A 151 6.68 15.75 3.23
CA THR A 151 6.73 17.22 3.35
C THR A 151 7.37 17.83 2.11
N GLU A 152 8.49 17.29 1.65
CA GLU A 152 9.18 17.76 0.44
C GLU A 152 8.32 17.64 -0.83
N ILE A 153 7.49 16.60 -0.93
CA ILE A 153 6.58 16.37 -2.08
C ILE A 153 5.24 17.14 -1.92
N GLY A 154 4.99 17.77 -0.77
CA GLY A 154 3.78 18.55 -0.54
C GLY A 154 2.52 17.71 -0.31
N ALA A 155 2.63 16.60 0.41
CA ALA A 155 1.54 15.68 0.73
C ALA A 155 1.07 15.81 2.21
N PRO A 156 0.35 16.88 2.61
CA PRO A 156 0.07 17.19 4.01
C PRO A 156 -0.81 16.15 4.71
N ALA A 157 -1.74 15.50 4.00
CA ALA A 157 -2.55 14.41 4.56
C ALA A 157 -1.68 13.22 5.01
N ARG A 158 -0.61 12.92 4.27
CA ARG A 158 0.35 11.85 4.62
C ARG A 158 1.23 12.22 5.80
N VAL A 159 1.62 13.49 5.90
CA VAL A 159 2.36 14.02 7.05
C VAL A 159 1.54 13.85 8.34
N GLN A 160 0.26 14.24 8.32
CA GLN A 160 -0.63 14.10 9.48
C GLN A 160 -0.81 12.64 9.91
N GLN A 161 -0.88 11.70 8.96
CA GLN A 161 -0.98 10.27 9.26
C GLN A 161 0.23 9.74 10.00
N ILE A 162 1.43 10.13 9.58
CA ILE A 162 2.66 9.74 10.27
C ILE A 162 2.73 10.35 11.67
N GLU A 163 2.26 11.59 11.84
CA GLU A 163 2.18 12.22 13.16
C GLU A 163 1.26 11.46 14.12
N MET A 164 0.11 10.97 13.62
CA MET A 164 -0.77 10.10 14.42
C MET A 164 -0.10 8.78 14.76
N LEU A 165 0.62 8.17 13.82
CA LEU A 165 1.37 6.93 14.06
C LEU A 165 2.47 7.10 15.11
N LEU A 166 3.17 8.24 15.10
CA LEU A 166 4.22 8.56 16.07
C LEU A 166 3.66 8.92 17.47
N ALA A 167 2.39 9.32 17.56
CA ALA A 167 1.74 9.70 18.81
C ALA A 167 1.15 8.51 19.60
N GLY A 168 1.15 7.29 19.03
CA GLY A 168 0.59 6.06 19.62
C GLY A 168 1.62 4.99 19.96
#